data_AF-A0A1U7I3T4-F1
#
_entry.id   AF-A0A1U7I3T4-F1
#
_cell.length_a   1.000
_cell.length_b   1.000
_cell.length_c   1.000
_cell.angle_alpha   90.00
_cell.angle_beta   90.00
_cell.angle_gamma   90.00
#
_symmetry.space_group_name_H-M   'P 1'
#
loop_
_entity.id
_entity.type
_entity.pdbx_description
1 polymer ?
#
loop_
_entity_poly.entity_id
_entity_poly.type
_entity_poly.pdbx_seq_one_letter_code
_entity_poly.pdbx_strand_id
1 'polypeptide(L)'
;MNLEEKPTQTKYQNCICPDIRQYWKIAQVKNSDQIILQAIQGNRRLQFSATEGYALRYFIGKFTAQEVQNQLNQEFKQTISPNLVTELLQKLIAFGILANIEESETKAEEETKKATNPQLKPCVQWIAHSDGYWILRNPEDVTFLQVSTRDKTIIEQLQYLPTHLIAEEYCISTSEIKYLLQLLTATGMLQGTSPMKPQRGKFNPLQLLSFKIRLFNPDTFLTQHIDKLRFIWTKFSVFIFITFLTISAINGINQQGEILHNGQQIVTAYGSGLLVPFILLMALVVTLHELGHAFTLKHFDGIVPEVGLLFMFLIPAVYTNTSDSYCLSKFKRILVVGAGVLVQFIIAAIALWMYNISTSGSWLSTTSILLLAAALFTVALNLNPLAKFDGYYLAVAITGINNLRSRAFKFYANLFTGKPIKEPTQACWILAIYAPFSLIYIWCVFGFLFWRVTDWSFTNIPITALMLLFIWGIYFLFPSHQK
;
A
#
# COMPACT_ATOMS: atom_id res chain seq x y z
N MET A 1 -8.09 -16.04 69.70
CA MET A 1 -8.12 -17.26 68.88
C MET A 1 -8.12 -16.80 67.44
N ASN A 2 -6.92 -16.57 66.90
CA ASN A 2 -6.69 -16.05 65.55
C ASN A 2 -6.92 -17.18 64.55
N LEU A 3 -7.88 -17.01 63.65
CA LEU A 3 -7.99 -17.85 62.46
C LEU A 3 -7.04 -17.26 61.41
N GLU A 4 -6.07 -18.07 61.00
CA GLU A 4 -5.09 -17.78 59.96
C GLU A 4 -5.80 -17.40 58.64
N GLU A 5 -5.62 -16.17 58.19
CA GLU A 5 -5.96 -15.77 56.82
C GLU A 5 -5.04 -16.51 55.84
N LYS A 6 -5.65 -17.23 54.88
CA LYS A 6 -4.92 -18.02 53.88
C LYS A 6 -3.94 -17.13 53.08
N PRO A 7 -2.65 -17.48 52.95
CA PRO A 7 -1.62 -16.67 52.28
C PRO A 7 -1.83 -16.46 50.77
N THR A 8 -2.81 -17.14 50.17
CA THR A 8 -3.17 -17.01 48.75
C THR A 8 -4.03 -15.77 48.44
N GLN A 9 -4.72 -15.19 49.44
CA GLN A 9 -5.68 -14.09 49.20
C GLN A 9 -5.01 -12.71 49.09
N THR A 10 -3.93 -12.47 49.83
CA THR A 10 -3.17 -11.20 49.81
C THR A 10 -2.38 -11.00 48.52
N LYS A 11 -1.97 -12.07 47.82
CA LYS A 11 -1.17 -11.97 46.58
C LYS A 11 -1.96 -11.37 45.40
N TYR A 12 -3.27 -11.64 45.30
CA TYR A 12 -4.11 -11.18 44.18
C TYR A 12 -4.67 -9.76 44.34
N GLN A 13 -4.67 -9.19 45.56
CA GLN A 13 -5.24 -7.87 45.81
C GLN A 13 -4.46 -6.74 45.09
N ASN A 14 -3.14 -6.89 44.97
CA ASN A 14 -2.26 -5.91 44.32
C ASN A 14 -1.99 -6.21 42.82
N CYS A 15 -2.60 -7.25 42.26
CA CYS A 15 -2.40 -7.61 40.85
C CYS A 15 -3.15 -6.65 39.93
N ILE A 16 -2.51 -6.24 38.83
CA ILE A 16 -3.16 -5.50 37.74
C ILE A 16 -4.11 -6.45 37.03
N CYS A 17 -5.37 -6.03 36.84
CA CYS A 17 -6.36 -6.80 36.12
C CYS A 17 -6.01 -6.85 34.61
N PRO A 18 -5.84 -8.04 34.01
CA PRO A 18 -5.38 -8.19 32.62
C PRO A 18 -6.40 -7.65 31.60
N ASP A 19 -5.95 -7.22 30.41
CA ASP A 19 -6.86 -6.76 29.33
C ASP A 19 -7.46 -7.95 28.57
N ILE A 20 -8.73 -8.23 28.82
CA ILE A 20 -9.45 -9.35 28.21
C ILE A 20 -10.09 -9.00 26.85
N ARG A 21 -10.14 -7.71 26.47
CA ARG A 21 -10.88 -7.23 25.28
C ARG A 21 -10.26 -7.67 23.95
N GLN A 22 -8.99 -8.06 23.96
CA GLN A 22 -8.30 -8.54 22.75
C GLN A 22 -8.85 -9.88 22.26
N TYR A 23 -9.38 -10.70 23.18
CA TYR A 23 -9.83 -12.05 22.90
C TYR A 23 -11.32 -12.28 23.18
N TRP A 24 -11.94 -11.41 23.99
CA TRP A 24 -13.30 -11.60 24.50
C TRP A 24 -14.17 -10.35 24.36
N LYS A 25 -15.44 -10.55 24.02
CA LYS A 25 -16.48 -9.52 23.94
C LYS A 25 -17.51 -9.75 25.03
N ILE A 26 -17.79 -8.71 25.80
CA ILE A 26 -18.85 -8.70 26.83
C ILE A 26 -20.18 -8.36 26.13
N ALA A 27 -21.20 -9.21 26.32
CA ALA A 27 -22.53 -9.02 25.76
C ALA A 27 -23.61 -9.32 26.83
N GLN A 28 -24.66 -8.51 26.86
CA GLN A 28 -25.80 -8.75 27.76
C GLN A 28 -26.84 -9.64 27.08
N VAL A 29 -27.41 -10.58 27.83
CA VAL A 29 -28.49 -11.45 27.33
C VAL A 29 -29.81 -10.68 27.40
N LYS A 30 -30.59 -10.68 26.31
CA LYS A 30 -31.92 -10.06 26.28
C LYS A 30 -32.84 -10.74 27.32
N ASN A 31 -33.50 -9.95 28.17
CA ASN A 31 -34.39 -10.37 29.27
C ASN A 31 -33.74 -11.08 30.48
N SER A 32 -32.45 -10.88 30.75
CA SER A 32 -31.85 -11.31 32.04
C SER A 32 -30.72 -10.37 32.48
N ASP A 33 -30.49 -10.29 33.79
CA ASP A 33 -29.36 -9.55 34.39
C ASP A 33 -28.00 -10.26 34.23
N GLN A 34 -27.94 -11.33 33.43
CA GLN A 34 -26.72 -12.10 33.19
C GLN A 34 -25.91 -11.52 32.03
N ILE A 35 -24.59 -11.52 32.22
CA ILE A 35 -23.62 -11.02 31.24
C ILE A 35 -22.87 -12.23 30.67
N ILE A 36 -22.75 -12.29 29.34
CA ILE A 36 -21.99 -13.31 28.64
C ILE A 36 -20.65 -12.75 28.17
N LEU A 37 -19.59 -13.48 28.46
CA LEU A 37 -18.29 -13.32 27.84
C LEU A 37 -18.21 -14.25 26.61
N GLN A 38 -18.12 -13.67 25.42
CA GLN A 38 -18.05 -14.40 24.16
C GLN A 38 -16.64 -14.28 23.55
N ALA A 39 -16.04 -15.41 23.17
CA ALA A 39 -14.75 -15.39 22.48
C ALA A 39 -14.91 -14.71 21.10
N ILE A 40 -13.94 -13.85 20.73
CA ILE A 40 -13.91 -13.19 19.41
C ILE A 40 -13.57 -14.21 18.31
N GLN A 41 -12.76 -15.22 18.65
CA GLN A 41 -12.44 -16.36 17.80
C GLN A 41 -12.94 -17.65 18.48
N GLY A 42 -13.87 -18.36 17.84
CA GLY A 42 -14.47 -19.60 18.34
C GLY A 42 -15.90 -19.46 18.90
N ASN A 43 -16.50 -20.58 19.33
CA ASN A 43 -17.89 -20.65 19.81
C ASN A 43 -18.06 -20.66 21.34
N ARG A 44 -17.00 -20.34 22.09
CA ARG A 44 -17.02 -20.41 23.56
C ARG A 44 -17.78 -19.22 24.16
N ARG A 45 -18.77 -19.51 24.99
CA ARG A 45 -19.60 -18.52 25.71
C ARG A 45 -19.63 -18.88 27.19
N LEU A 46 -19.32 -17.92 28.04
CA LEU A 46 -19.31 -18.11 29.51
C LEU A 46 -20.24 -17.10 30.14
N GLN A 47 -21.05 -17.56 31.10
CA GLN A 47 -22.05 -16.76 31.79
C GLN A 47 -21.50 -16.26 33.13
N PHE A 48 -21.69 -14.98 33.39
CA PHE A 48 -21.31 -14.29 34.61
C PHE A 48 -22.51 -13.55 35.20
N SER A 49 -22.49 -13.32 36.51
CA SER A 49 -23.51 -12.50 37.18
C SER A 49 -23.41 -11.03 36.74
N ALA A 50 -24.43 -10.23 37.04
CA ALA A 50 -24.43 -8.79 36.77
C ALA A 50 -23.22 -8.07 37.39
N THR A 51 -22.87 -8.43 38.62
CA THR A 51 -21.76 -7.83 39.38
C THR A 51 -20.40 -8.28 38.85
N GLU A 52 -20.25 -9.56 38.50
CA GLU A 52 -19.04 -10.09 37.86
C GLU A 52 -18.84 -9.45 36.48
N GLY A 53 -19.89 -9.37 35.67
CA GLY A 53 -19.82 -8.76 34.35
C GLY A 53 -19.54 -7.25 34.38
N TYR A 54 -19.97 -6.56 35.44
CA TYR A 54 -19.58 -5.17 35.69
C TYR A 54 -18.08 -5.05 36.00
N ALA A 55 -17.55 -5.91 36.88
CA ALA A 55 -16.13 -5.97 37.20
C ALA A 55 -15.25 -6.22 35.96
N LEU A 56 -15.68 -7.13 35.07
CA LEU A 56 -14.99 -7.45 33.81
C LEU A 56 -14.85 -6.24 32.86
N ARG A 57 -15.66 -5.19 33.00
CA ARG A 57 -15.49 -3.95 32.21
C ARG A 57 -14.20 -3.20 32.54
N TYR A 58 -13.67 -3.39 33.75
CA TYR A 58 -12.44 -2.76 34.22
C TYR A 58 -11.19 -3.60 33.98
N PHE A 59 -11.34 -4.79 33.40
CA PHE A 59 -10.23 -5.67 33.02
C PHE A 59 -9.65 -5.19 31.68
N ILE A 60 -8.98 -4.03 31.76
CA ILE A 60 -8.40 -3.30 30.63
C ILE A 60 -6.88 -3.13 30.76
N GLY A 61 -6.23 -3.86 31.67
CA GLY A 61 -4.78 -3.80 31.89
C GLY A 61 -4.28 -2.58 32.66
N LYS A 62 -5.17 -1.83 33.33
CA LYS A 62 -4.81 -0.56 34.00
C LYS A 62 -5.16 -0.48 35.49
N PHE A 63 -6.19 -1.19 35.92
CA PHE A 63 -6.69 -1.11 37.29
C PHE A 63 -6.22 -2.31 38.11
N THR A 64 -5.87 -2.09 39.38
CA THR A 64 -5.58 -3.19 40.30
C THR A 64 -6.85 -3.88 40.79
N ALA A 65 -6.75 -5.13 41.21
CA ALA A 65 -7.90 -5.86 41.75
C ALA A 65 -8.57 -5.12 42.93
N GLN A 66 -7.78 -4.47 43.78
CA GLN A 66 -8.26 -3.63 44.88
C GLN A 66 -9.00 -2.37 44.38
N GLU A 67 -8.50 -1.69 43.36
CA GLU A 67 -9.18 -0.51 42.77
C GLU A 67 -10.53 -0.89 42.16
N VAL A 68 -10.59 -2.02 41.46
CA VAL A 68 -11.85 -2.53 40.87
C VAL A 68 -12.85 -2.91 41.97
N GLN A 69 -12.39 -3.57 43.04
CA GLN A 69 -13.22 -3.90 44.19
C GLN A 69 -13.76 -2.63 44.88
N ASN A 70 -12.94 -1.58 45.01
CA ASN A 70 -13.36 -0.30 45.57
C ASN A 70 -14.42 0.40 44.71
N GLN A 71 -14.30 0.35 43.38
CA GLN A 71 -15.31 0.92 42.48
C GLN A 71 -16.63 0.15 42.53
N LEU A 72 -16.58 -1.19 42.60
CA LEU A 72 -17.77 -2.02 42.82
C LEU A 72 -18.48 -1.69 44.14
N ASN A 73 -17.71 -1.48 45.21
CA ASN A 73 -18.27 -1.13 46.52
C ASN A 73 -18.92 0.26 46.53
N GLN A 74 -18.43 1.21 45.72
CA GLN A 74 -19.02 2.54 45.59
C GLN A 74 -20.35 2.52 44.84
N GLU A 75 -20.48 1.66 43.83
CA GLU A 75 -21.64 1.62 42.95
C GLU A 75 -22.80 0.77 43.51
N PHE A 76 -22.49 -0.33 44.19
CA PHE A 76 -23.48 -1.31 44.68
C PHE A 76 -23.68 -1.32 46.21
N LYS A 77 -23.41 -0.18 46.87
CA LYS A 77 -23.61 0.12 48.31
C LYS A 77 -23.94 -1.11 49.20
N GLN A 78 -22.89 -1.73 49.74
CA GLN A 78 -22.88 -2.75 50.82
C GLN A 78 -23.44 -4.16 50.55
N THR A 79 -23.88 -4.54 49.34
CA THR A 79 -24.39 -5.91 49.09
C THR A 79 -23.37 -6.88 48.47
N ILE A 80 -22.09 -6.49 48.34
CA ILE A 80 -21.07 -7.27 47.62
C ILE A 80 -20.05 -7.90 48.57
N SER A 81 -19.65 -9.15 48.29
CA SER A 81 -18.59 -9.83 49.02
C SER A 81 -17.24 -9.09 48.88
N PRO A 82 -16.46 -8.97 49.98
CA PRO A 82 -15.21 -8.20 49.97
C PRO A 82 -14.13 -8.78 49.04
N ASN A 83 -14.31 -10.03 48.58
CA ASN A 83 -13.36 -10.79 47.76
C ASN A 83 -13.90 -11.14 46.36
N LEU A 84 -14.94 -10.45 45.87
CA LEU A 84 -15.57 -10.80 44.59
C LEU A 84 -14.59 -10.75 43.41
N VAL A 85 -13.71 -9.75 43.35
CA VAL A 85 -12.74 -9.62 42.24
C VAL A 85 -11.66 -10.70 42.29
N THR A 86 -11.24 -11.12 43.49
CA THR A 86 -10.24 -12.19 43.63
C THR A 86 -10.83 -13.56 43.32
N GLU A 87 -12.08 -13.82 43.72
CA GLU A 87 -12.84 -15.01 43.30
C GLU A 87 -13.08 -15.04 41.79
N LEU A 88 -13.37 -13.88 41.18
CA LEU A 88 -13.54 -13.77 39.73
C LEU A 88 -12.24 -14.06 38.98
N LEU A 89 -11.10 -13.57 39.45
CA LEU A 89 -9.78 -13.89 38.87
C LEU A 89 -9.50 -15.39 38.94
N GLN A 90 -9.76 -16.04 40.08
CA GLN A 90 -9.61 -17.50 40.22
C GLN A 90 -10.58 -18.27 39.30
N LYS A 91 -11.82 -17.80 39.16
CA LYS A 91 -12.83 -18.38 38.26
C LYS A 91 -12.40 -18.26 36.80
N LEU A 92 -11.79 -17.15 36.39
CA LEU A 92 -11.22 -16.97 35.04
C LEU A 92 -10.00 -17.87 34.79
N ILE A 93 -9.15 -18.08 35.79
CA ILE A 93 -8.03 -19.05 35.73
C ILE A 93 -8.59 -20.47 35.58
N ALA A 94 -9.60 -20.85 36.37
CA ALA A 94 -10.24 -22.15 36.30
C ALA A 94 -10.92 -22.42 34.94
N PHE A 95 -11.48 -21.39 34.30
CA PHE A 95 -12.01 -21.51 32.93
C PHE A 95 -10.93 -21.56 31.84
N GLY A 96 -9.65 -21.41 32.21
CA GLY A 96 -8.52 -21.36 31.28
C GLY A 96 -8.50 -20.09 30.44
N ILE A 97 -9.11 -19.00 30.92
CA ILE A 97 -9.05 -17.68 30.27
C ILE A 97 -7.76 -16.96 30.64
N LEU A 98 -7.30 -17.12 31.88
CA LEU A 98 -6.07 -16.55 32.41
C LEU A 98 -5.09 -17.68 32.77
N ALA A 99 -3.80 -17.48 32.51
CA ALA A 99 -2.76 -18.40 32.96
C ALA A 99 -2.57 -18.29 34.48
N ASN A 100 -2.21 -19.40 35.15
CA ASN A 100 -1.92 -19.39 36.58
C ASN A 100 -0.65 -18.56 36.84
N ILE A 101 -0.70 -17.66 37.84
CA ILE A 101 0.36 -16.69 38.10
C ILE A 101 1.70 -17.40 38.40
N GLU A 102 1.66 -18.55 39.08
CA GLU A 102 2.83 -19.37 39.39
C GLU A 102 3.46 -20.03 38.16
N GLU A 103 2.67 -20.41 37.15
CA GLU A 103 3.19 -20.89 35.86
C GLU A 103 3.70 -19.76 34.98
N SER A 104 3.11 -18.56 35.07
CA SER A 104 3.59 -17.40 34.31
C SER A 104 4.84 -16.77 34.91
N GLU A 105 5.09 -16.85 36.22
CA GLU A 105 6.34 -16.40 36.84
C GLU A 105 7.49 -17.36 36.49
N THR A 106 7.27 -18.68 36.53
CA THR A 106 8.28 -19.68 36.08
C THR A 106 8.48 -19.70 34.56
N LYS A 107 7.42 -19.57 33.75
CA LYS A 107 7.56 -19.40 32.29
C LYS A 107 8.16 -18.05 31.91
N ALA A 108 7.88 -16.97 32.64
CA ALA A 108 8.52 -15.67 32.37
C ALA A 108 10.01 -15.68 32.76
N GLU A 109 10.42 -16.38 33.81
CA GLU A 109 11.84 -16.56 34.17
C GLU A 109 12.59 -17.54 33.24
N GLU A 110 11.90 -18.53 32.66
CA GLU A 110 12.47 -19.41 31.62
C GLU A 110 12.45 -18.76 30.22
N GLU A 111 11.46 -17.95 29.87
CA GLU A 111 11.37 -17.20 28.61
C GLU A 111 12.31 -16.00 28.58
N THR A 112 12.54 -15.32 29.72
CA THR A 112 13.54 -14.22 29.80
C THR A 112 14.98 -14.73 29.69
N LYS A 113 15.27 -15.98 30.10
CA LYS A 113 16.57 -16.63 29.83
C LYS A 113 16.72 -17.15 28.39
N LYS A 114 15.63 -17.18 27.62
CA LYS A 114 15.59 -17.53 26.19
C LYS A 114 15.30 -16.34 25.27
N ALA A 115 15.49 -15.10 25.73
CA ALA A 115 15.47 -13.95 24.86
C ALA A 115 16.75 -13.93 24.00
N THR A 116 16.78 -14.76 22.96
CA THR A 116 17.68 -14.54 21.82
C THR A 116 17.54 -13.09 21.41
N ASN A 117 18.64 -12.35 21.43
CA ASN A 117 18.71 -10.98 20.94
C ASN A 117 17.96 -10.87 19.59
N PRO A 118 17.26 -9.76 19.32
CA PRO A 118 16.50 -9.61 18.09
C PRO A 118 17.42 -9.70 16.88
N GLN A 119 17.36 -10.83 16.17
CA GLN A 119 18.18 -11.07 14.98
C GLN A 119 17.46 -10.62 13.71
N LEU A 120 18.22 -10.03 12.79
CA LEU A 120 17.75 -9.77 11.43
C LEU A 120 17.56 -11.10 10.68
N LYS A 121 16.63 -11.11 9.71
CA LYS A 121 16.51 -12.25 8.80
C LYS A 121 17.78 -12.39 7.95
N PRO A 122 18.23 -13.63 7.63
CA PRO A 122 19.42 -13.85 6.81
C PRO A 122 19.32 -13.28 5.39
N CYS A 123 18.10 -13.13 4.87
CA CYS A 123 17.82 -12.61 3.52
C CYS A 123 18.00 -11.08 3.42
N VAL A 124 18.09 -10.38 4.54
CA VAL A 124 18.10 -8.91 4.58
C VAL A 124 19.45 -8.37 4.12
N GLN A 125 19.41 -7.35 3.25
CA GLN A 125 20.58 -6.77 2.61
C GLN A 125 20.70 -5.27 2.91
N TRP A 126 21.91 -4.81 3.19
CA TRP A 126 22.24 -3.40 3.30
C TRP A 126 22.67 -2.83 1.95
N ILE A 127 22.02 -1.74 1.53
CA ILE A 127 22.35 -1.02 0.31
C ILE A 127 22.75 0.41 0.69
N ALA A 128 23.95 0.84 0.31
CA ALA A 128 24.41 2.21 0.50
C ALA A 128 23.74 3.13 -0.54
N HIS A 129 23.17 4.25 -0.09
CA HIS A 129 22.60 5.26 -0.97
C HIS A 129 23.57 6.44 -1.15
N SER A 130 23.54 7.09 -2.31
CA SER A 130 24.41 8.23 -2.67
C SER A 130 24.25 9.44 -1.75
N ASP A 131 23.07 9.58 -1.13
CA ASP A 131 22.69 10.76 -0.35
C ASP A 131 23.06 10.59 1.15
N GLY A 132 23.94 9.64 1.48
CA GLY A 132 24.48 9.47 2.84
C GLY A 132 23.59 8.70 3.81
N TYR A 133 22.60 7.95 3.32
CA TYR A 133 21.76 7.05 4.11
C TYR A 133 21.86 5.60 3.62
N TRP A 134 21.36 4.67 4.42
CA TRP A 134 21.33 3.24 4.12
C TRP A 134 19.91 2.75 3.89
N ILE A 135 19.76 1.76 3.00
CA ILE A 135 18.49 1.08 2.76
C ILE A 135 18.65 -0.36 3.23
N LEU A 136 17.79 -0.76 4.17
CA LEU A 136 17.64 -2.14 4.61
C LEU A 136 16.55 -2.78 3.74
N ARG A 137 16.94 -3.71 2.85
CA ARG A 137 16.05 -4.38 1.90
C ARG A 137 15.78 -5.81 2.36
N ASN A 138 14.51 -6.20 2.38
CA ASN A 138 14.07 -7.58 2.56
C ASN A 138 13.53 -8.12 1.22
N PRO A 139 14.30 -8.96 0.51
CA PRO A 139 13.90 -9.60 -0.74
C PRO A 139 12.66 -10.49 -0.66
N GLU A 140 12.43 -11.16 0.47
CA GLU A 140 11.35 -12.14 0.62
C GLU A 140 9.98 -11.44 0.73
N ASP A 141 9.92 -10.40 1.55
CA ASP A 141 8.69 -9.65 1.80
C ASP A 141 8.54 -8.42 0.88
N VAL A 142 9.57 -8.12 0.07
CA VAL A 142 9.70 -6.92 -0.78
C VAL A 142 9.38 -5.63 -0.02
N THR A 143 9.98 -5.53 1.16
CA THR A 143 9.95 -4.34 2.00
C THR A 143 11.33 -3.70 2.05
N PHE A 144 11.35 -2.38 2.19
CA PHE A 144 12.57 -1.64 2.37
C PHE A 144 12.39 -0.58 3.44
N LEU A 145 13.46 -0.33 4.19
CA LEU A 145 13.50 0.69 5.23
C LEU A 145 14.68 1.62 4.99
N GLN A 146 14.41 2.92 4.99
CA GLN A 146 15.44 3.94 4.96
C GLN A 146 15.96 4.17 6.39
N VAL A 147 17.28 4.08 6.56
CA VAL A 147 17.96 4.06 7.86
C VAL A 147 19.13 5.06 7.82
N SER A 148 19.32 5.85 8.89
CA SER A 148 20.47 6.73 9.02
C SER A 148 21.75 5.94 9.32
N THR A 149 22.93 6.53 9.12
CA THR A 149 24.20 5.86 9.47
C THR A 149 24.28 5.49 10.95
N ARG A 150 23.70 6.33 11.83
CA ARG A 150 23.61 6.05 13.27
C ARG A 150 22.68 4.87 13.56
N ASP A 151 21.50 4.86 12.93
CA ASP A 151 20.52 3.77 13.13
C ASP A 151 21.03 2.45 12.57
N LYS A 152 21.82 2.47 11.48
CA LYS A 152 22.47 1.26 10.96
C LYS A 152 23.38 0.62 12.00
N THR A 153 24.27 1.40 12.62
CA THR A 153 25.20 0.84 13.62
C THR A 153 24.45 0.25 14.80
N ILE A 154 23.37 0.91 15.25
CA ILE A 154 22.51 0.41 16.32
C ILE A 154 21.87 -0.93 15.91
N ILE A 155 21.33 -1.01 14.70
CA ILE A 155 20.68 -2.21 14.18
C ILE A 155 21.66 -3.39 14.04
N GLU A 156 22.90 -3.13 13.63
CA GLU A 156 23.94 -4.17 13.59
C GLU A 156 24.29 -4.65 15.00
N GLN A 157 24.32 -3.75 16.00
CA GLN A 157 24.57 -4.11 17.39
C GLN A 157 23.41 -4.85 18.07
N LEU A 158 22.16 -4.68 17.62
CA LEU A 158 20.98 -5.39 18.15
C LEU A 158 21.12 -6.92 18.10
N GLN A 159 22.00 -7.46 17.24
CA GLN A 159 22.26 -8.89 17.13
C GLN A 159 23.17 -9.41 18.26
N TYR A 160 24.09 -8.57 18.75
CA TYR A 160 25.16 -8.97 19.67
C TYR A 160 24.88 -8.52 21.10
N LEU A 161 24.29 -7.34 21.28
CA LEU A 161 24.10 -6.70 22.57
C LEU A 161 22.62 -6.62 22.95
N PRO A 162 22.27 -6.81 24.23
CA PRO A 162 20.92 -6.56 24.72
C PRO A 162 20.59 -5.07 24.68
N THR A 163 19.31 -4.74 24.50
CA THR A 163 18.83 -3.39 24.19
C THR A 163 19.15 -2.32 25.24
N HIS A 164 19.39 -2.73 26.50
CA HIS A 164 19.73 -1.80 27.59
C HIS A 164 21.19 -1.31 27.52
N LEU A 165 22.13 -2.18 27.14
CA LEU A 165 23.55 -1.80 26.99
C LEU A 165 23.75 -0.88 25.78
N ILE A 166 23.02 -1.13 24.69
CA ILE A 166 23.05 -0.27 23.50
C ILE A 166 22.53 1.15 23.83
N ALA A 167 21.54 1.26 24.70
CA ALA A 167 20.99 2.56 25.12
C ALA A 167 22.04 3.41 25.86
N GLU A 168 22.83 2.77 26.73
CA GLU A 168 23.91 3.42 27.47
C GLU A 168 25.10 3.77 26.57
N GLU A 169 25.54 2.84 25.71
CA GLU A 169 26.72 3.05 24.85
C GLU A 169 26.53 4.15 23.80
N TYR A 170 25.34 4.25 23.21
CA TYR A 170 25.05 5.22 22.15
C TYR A 170 24.28 6.47 22.63
N CYS A 171 24.07 6.61 23.95
CA CYS A 171 23.29 7.69 24.59
C CYS A 171 21.90 7.88 23.94
N ILE A 172 21.09 6.82 23.89
CA ILE A 172 19.79 6.80 23.21
C ILE A 172 18.66 6.54 24.19
N SER A 173 17.51 7.20 23.99
CA SER A 173 16.32 6.93 24.79
C SER A 173 15.78 5.52 24.55
N THR A 174 15.33 4.83 25.61
CA THR A 174 14.71 3.50 25.47
C THR A 174 13.48 3.52 24.55
N SER A 175 12.81 4.68 24.46
CA SER A 175 11.71 4.92 23.51
C SER A 175 12.14 4.89 22.05
N GLU A 176 13.31 5.44 21.70
CA GLU A 176 13.83 5.42 20.33
C GLU A 176 14.19 4.01 19.89
N ILE A 177 14.83 3.22 20.76
CA ILE A 177 15.13 1.80 20.46
C ILE A 177 13.84 1.01 20.28
N LYS A 178 12.83 1.23 21.13
CA LYS A 178 11.52 0.58 21.01
C LYS A 178 10.84 0.96 19.69
N TYR A 179 10.91 2.23 19.30
CA TYR A 179 10.39 2.70 18.02
C TYR A 179 11.10 2.03 16.84
N LEU A 180 12.43 1.94 16.88
CA LEU A 180 13.23 1.28 15.85
C LEU A 180 12.89 -0.21 15.74
N LEU A 181 12.75 -0.92 16.87
CA LEU A 181 12.30 -2.32 16.89
C LEU A 181 10.88 -2.48 16.33
N GLN A 182 9.97 -1.58 16.67
CA GLN A 182 8.61 -1.59 16.13
C GLN A 182 8.62 -1.38 14.61
N LEU A 183 9.51 -0.52 14.11
CA LEU A 183 9.69 -0.26 12.68
C LEU A 183 10.25 -1.48 11.95
N LEU A 184 11.28 -2.14 12.50
CA LEU A 184 11.85 -3.38 11.96
C LEU A 184 10.84 -4.54 11.97
N THR A 185 10.05 -4.64 13.04
CA THR A 185 8.98 -5.65 13.16
C THR A 185 7.88 -5.39 12.14
N ALA A 186 7.41 -4.15 12.02
CA ALA A 186 6.34 -3.78 11.08
C ALA A 186 6.74 -3.99 9.61
N THR A 187 8.03 -3.85 9.31
CA THR A 187 8.60 -4.09 7.97
C THR A 187 9.03 -5.53 7.74
N GLY A 188 8.92 -6.42 8.74
CA GLY A 188 9.26 -7.83 8.62
C GLY A 188 10.77 -8.12 8.53
N MET A 189 11.62 -7.24 9.07
CA MET A 189 13.08 -7.34 8.97
C MET A 189 13.69 -8.30 9.99
N LEU A 190 12.99 -8.57 11.09
CA LEU A 190 13.43 -9.45 12.17
C LEU A 190 12.98 -10.90 11.93
N GLN A 191 13.76 -11.87 12.41
CA GLN A 191 13.38 -13.28 12.37
C GLN A 191 12.04 -13.51 13.08
N GLY A 192 11.19 -14.36 12.50
CA GLY A 192 9.85 -14.65 13.04
C GLY A 192 8.81 -13.54 12.83
N THR A 193 9.16 -12.43 12.17
CA THR A 193 8.21 -11.34 11.87
C THR A 193 7.80 -11.34 10.40
N SER A 194 6.55 -10.95 10.15
CA SER A 194 6.02 -10.71 8.80
C SER A 194 5.49 -9.29 8.72
N PRO A 195 5.56 -8.65 7.54
CA PRO A 195 5.09 -7.29 7.37
C PRO A 195 3.61 -7.19 7.72
N MET A 196 3.25 -6.12 8.41
CA MET A 196 1.87 -5.91 8.83
C MET A 196 0.99 -5.71 7.58
N LYS A 197 0.08 -6.65 7.30
CA LYS A 197 -0.88 -6.50 6.20
C LYS A 197 -1.75 -5.27 6.48
N PRO A 198 -1.93 -4.35 5.51
CA PRO A 198 -2.78 -3.19 5.71
C PRO A 198 -4.20 -3.66 6.05
N GLN A 199 -4.74 -3.17 7.16
CA GLN A 199 -6.12 -3.49 7.55
C GLN A 199 -7.06 -2.97 6.46
N ARG A 200 -7.93 -3.86 5.94
CA ARG A 200 -8.97 -3.48 4.97
C ARG A 200 -9.88 -2.45 5.65
N GLY A 201 -9.80 -1.20 5.21
CA GLY A 201 -10.66 -0.13 5.70
C GLY A 201 -12.14 -0.42 5.39
N LYS A 202 -13.03 0.38 5.97
CA LYS A 202 -14.47 0.32 5.65
C LYS A 202 -14.66 0.40 4.13
N PHE A 203 -15.51 -0.48 3.59
CA PHE A 203 -15.81 -0.54 2.17
C PHE A 203 -16.27 0.83 1.66
N ASN A 204 -15.54 1.38 0.69
CA ASN A 204 -15.91 2.62 0.02
C ASN A 204 -16.32 2.25 -1.40
N PRO A 205 -17.53 2.61 -1.88
CA PRO A 205 -17.98 2.26 -3.24
C PRO A 205 -17.04 2.75 -4.35
N LEU A 206 -16.27 3.81 -4.10
CA LEU A 206 -15.22 4.27 -5.03
C LEU A 206 -14.07 3.27 -5.21
N GLN A 207 -13.86 2.34 -4.26
CA GLN A 207 -12.89 1.25 -4.39
C GLN A 207 -13.37 0.19 -5.39
N LEU A 208 -14.67 0.08 -5.67
CA LEU A 208 -15.16 -0.83 -6.71
C LEU A 208 -14.73 -0.38 -8.11
N LEU A 209 -14.56 0.93 -8.30
CA LEU A 209 -14.04 1.50 -9.54
C LEU A 209 -12.55 1.24 -9.71
N SER A 210 -11.81 0.96 -8.63
CA SER A 210 -10.37 0.72 -8.69
C SER A 210 -9.88 -0.40 -7.78
N PHE A 211 -9.61 -1.56 -8.38
CA PHE A 211 -9.12 -2.73 -7.66
C PHE A 211 -7.99 -3.41 -8.43
N LYS A 212 -7.14 -4.13 -7.69
CA LYS A 212 -5.98 -4.84 -8.22
C LYS A 212 -6.18 -6.34 -8.11
N ILE A 213 -5.94 -7.05 -9.20
CA ILE A 213 -5.87 -8.51 -9.24
C ILE A 213 -4.41 -8.88 -9.49
N ARG A 214 -3.80 -9.60 -8.55
CA ARG A 214 -2.47 -10.19 -8.72
C ARG A 214 -2.62 -11.43 -9.60
N LEU A 215 -1.84 -11.53 -10.68
CA LEU A 215 -1.90 -12.68 -11.58
C LEU A 215 -0.83 -13.71 -11.19
N PHE A 216 0.46 -13.35 -11.29
CA PHE A 216 1.57 -14.26 -11.01
C PHE A 216 2.85 -13.49 -10.64
N ASN A 217 3.85 -14.20 -10.13
CA ASN A 217 5.20 -13.68 -9.86
C ASN A 217 6.09 -13.92 -11.09
N PRO A 218 6.50 -12.88 -11.84
CA PRO A 218 7.33 -13.02 -13.04
C PRO A 218 8.84 -13.12 -12.76
N ASP A 219 9.29 -12.98 -11.51
CA ASP A 219 10.71 -12.71 -11.21
C ASP A 219 11.66 -13.80 -11.75
N THR A 220 11.28 -15.07 -11.61
CA THR A 220 12.08 -16.20 -12.12
C THR A 220 12.19 -16.17 -13.65
N PHE A 221 11.07 -15.90 -14.34
CA PHE A 221 11.05 -15.78 -15.80
C PHE A 221 11.93 -14.63 -16.28
N LEU A 222 11.83 -13.46 -15.63
CA LEU A 222 12.64 -12.29 -15.95
C LEU A 222 14.13 -12.58 -15.73
N THR A 223 14.49 -13.23 -14.63
CA THR A 223 15.88 -13.59 -14.30
C THR A 223 16.48 -14.53 -15.35
N GLN A 224 15.71 -15.47 -15.89
CA GLN A 224 16.20 -16.39 -16.93
C GLN A 224 16.46 -15.71 -18.28
N HIS A 225 15.77 -14.60 -18.56
CA HIS A 225 15.83 -13.92 -19.86
C HIS A 225 16.67 -12.65 -19.86
N ILE A 226 16.94 -12.05 -18.68
CA ILE A 226 17.61 -10.77 -18.60
C ILE A 226 19.01 -10.80 -19.21
N ASP A 227 19.77 -11.88 -19.02
CA ASP A 227 21.14 -11.99 -19.53
C ASP A 227 21.19 -11.95 -21.07
N LYS A 228 20.18 -12.52 -21.74
CA LYS A 228 20.05 -12.46 -23.21
C LYS A 228 19.69 -11.06 -23.69
N LEU A 229 19.08 -10.24 -22.85
CA LEU A 229 18.64 -8.89 -23.18
C LEU A 229 19.60 -7.80 -22.72
N ARG A 230 20.63 -8.12 -21.90
CA ARG A 230 21.58 -7.13 -21.37
C ARG A 230 22.22 -6.23 -22.44
N PHE A 231 22.34 -6.72 -23.68
CA PHE A 231 22.87 -5.93 -24.79
C PHE A 231 22.07 -4.63 -25.04
N ILE A 232 20.76 -4.60 -24.75
CA ILE A 232 19.86 -3.46 -24.93
C ILE A 232 20.33 -2.22 -24.14
N TRP A 233 20.93 -2.43 -22.96
CA TRP A 233 21.43 -1.35 -22.10
C TRP A 233 22.89 -0.96 -22.39
N THR A 234 23.51 -1.49 -23.44
CA THR A 234 24.85 -1.07 -23.85
C THR A 234 24.82 0.32 -24.48
N LYS A 235 25.93 1.07 -24.36
CA LYS A 235 26.07 2.41 -24.98
C LYS A 235 25.79 2.38 -26.48
N PHE A 236 26.17 1.30 -27.16
CA PHE A 236 25.92 1.10 -28.58
C PHE A 236 24.43 0.94 -28.89
N SER A 237 23.71 0.09 -28.16
CA SER A 237 22.26 -0.05 -28.34
C SER A 237 21.50 1.23 -28.00
N VAL A 238 21.92 1.96 -26.96
CA VAL A 238 21.34 3.27 -26.63
C VAL A 238 21.54 4.26 -27.78
N PHE A 239 22.74 4.32 -28.37
CA PHE A 239 22.99 5.15 -29.55
C PHE A 239 22.07 4.77 -30.72
N ILE A 240 21.94 3.48 -31.02
CA ILE A 240 21.02 2.98 -32.07
C ILE A 240 19.58 3.42 -31.79
N PHE A 241 19.08 3.27 -30.56
CA PHE A 241 17.71 3.67 -30.22
C PHE A 241 17.51 5.18 -30.37
N ILE A 242 18.44 5.99 -29.91
CA ILE A 242 18.36 7.45 -30.05
C ILE A 242 18.34 7.85 -31.54
N THR A 243 19.25 7.29 -32.35
CA THR A 243 19.28 7.54 -33.79
C THR A 243 17.99 7.09 -34.46
N PHE A 244 17.52 5.87 -34.17
CA PHE A 244 16.28 5.32 -34.72
C PHE A 244 15.06 6.17 -34.37
N LEU A 245 14.90 6.55 -33.10
CA LEU A 245 13.79 7.41 -32.66
C LEU A 245 13.87 8.80 -33.27
N THR A 246 15.07 9.37 -33.42
CA THR A 246 15.27 10.69 -34.03
C THR A 246 14.87 10.69 -35.50
N ILE A 247 15.35 9.70 -36.27
CA ILE A 247 14.98 9.57 -37.70
C ILE A 247 13.47 9.33 -37.84
N SER A 248 12.90 8.49 -36.98
CA SER A 248 11.44 8.21 -36.98
C SER A 248 10.63 9.46 -36.65
N ALA A 249 11.08 10.28 -35.69
CA ALA A 249 10.42 11.54 -35.35
C ALA A 249 10.45 12.53 -36.52
N ILE A 250 11.61 12.71 -37.17
CA ILE A 250 11.74 13.57 -38.35
C ILE A 250 10.80 13.09 -39.47
N ASN A 251 10.81 11.79 -39.74
CA ASN A 251 9.98 11.18 -40.78
C ASN A 251 8.48 11.35 -40.48
N GLY A 252 8.06 11.12 -39.23
CA GLY A 252 6.67 11.28 -38.78
C GLY A 252 6.19 12.73 -38.84
N ILE A 253 7.04 13.70 -38.51
CA ILE A 253 6.72 15.13 -38.64
C ILE A 253 6.55 15.53 -40.11
N ASN A 254 7.42 15.04 -40.99
CA ASN A 254 7.35 15.33 -42.43
C ASN A 254 6.08 14.73 -43.07
N GLN A 255 5.62 13.57 -42.60
CA GLN A 255 4.45 12.87 -43.12
C GLN A 255 3.17 13.11 -42.31
N GLN A 256 3.18 14.03 -41.34
CA GLN A 256 2.05 14.19 -40.41
C GLN A 256 0.71 14.43 -41.12
N GLY A 257 0.72 15.19 -42.23
CA GLY A 257 -0.48 15.47 -43.02
C GLY A 257 -1.08 14.22 -43.67
N GLU A 258 -0.23 13.36 -44.23
CA GLU A 258 -0.65 12.10 -44.85
C GLU A 258 -1.16 11.10 -43.81
N ILE A 259 -0.46 10.98 -42.68
CA ILE A 259 -0.88 10.11 -41.56
C ILE A 259 -2.24 10.56 -41.02
N LEU A 260 -2.45 11.86 -40.83
CA LEU A 260 -3.72 12.42 -40.37
C LEU A 260 -4.84 12.17 -41.39
N HIS A 261 -4.59 12.43 -42.67
CA HIS A 261 -5.57 12.21 -43.73
C HIS A 261 -5.99 10.74 -43.83
N ASN A 262 -5.02 9.83 -43.89
CA ASN A 262 -5.28 8.39 -43.99
C ASN A 262 -5.92 7.84 -42.70
N GLY A 263 -5.50 8.35 -41.53
CA GLY A 263 -6.15 8.04 -40.26
C GLY A 263 -7.64 8.45 -40.24
N GLN A 264 -7.96 9.64 -40.74
CA GLN A 264 -9.35 10.09 -40.88
C GLN A 264 -10.14 9.21 -41.84
N GLN A 265 -9.58 8.85 -43.00
CA GLN A 265 -10.22 7.93 -43.95
C GLN A 265 -10.51 6.56 -43.34
N ILE A 266 -9.58 6.02 -42.54
CA ILE A 266 -9.78 4.75 -41.84
C ILE A 266 -10.94 4.88 -40.83
N VAL A 267 -10.96 5.95 -40.03
CA VAL A 267 -12.03 6.17 -39.04
C VAL A 267 -13.39 6.36 -39.71
N THR A 268 -13.46 7.08 -40.83
CA THR A 268 -14.74 7.26 -41.56
C THR A 268 -15.19 5.99 -42.25
N ALA A 269 -14.27 5.17 -42.76
CA ALA A 269 -14.60 3.91 -43.45
C ALA A 269 -15.09 2.81 -42.48
N TYR A 270 -14.45 2.66 -41.33
CA TYR A 270 -14.72 1.54 -40.40
C TYR A 270 -15.50 1.94 -39.14
N GLY A 271 -15.55 3.24 -38.81
CA GLY A 271 -16.33 3.78 -37.69
C GLY A 271 -16.04 3.08 -36.37
N SER A 272 -17.11 2.65 -35.69
CA SER A 272 -17.05 1.95 -34.40
C SER A 272 -16.43 0.55 -34.48
N GLY A 273 -16.31 -0.04 -35.67
CA GLY A 273 -15.65 -1.34 -35.88
C GLY A 273 -14.16 -1.33 -35.50
N LEU A 274 -13.54 -0.15 -35.42
CA LEU A 274 -12.15 0.02 -35.00
C LEU A 274 -11.93 -0.03 -33.49
N LEU A 275 -12.99 0.04 -32.68
CA LEU A 275 -12.86 0.09 -31.22
C LEU A 275 -12.18 -1.16 -30.66
N VAL A 276 -12.63 -2.35 -31.07
CA VAL A 276 -12.06 -3.62 -30.63
C VAL A 276 -10.57 -3.76 -31.02
N PRO A 277 -10.17 -3.63 -32.30
CA PRO A 277 -8.76 -3.74 -32.66
C PRO A 277 -7.90 -2.65 -31.99
N PHE A 278 -8.41 -1.43 -31.83
CA PHE A 278 -7.70 -0.37 -31.12
C PHE A 278 -7.44 -0.75 -29.65
N ILE A 279 -8.45 -1.25 -28.93
CA ILE A 279 -8.31 -1.70 -27.54
C ILE A 279 -7.31 -2.85 -27.42
N LEU A 280 -7.32 -3.80 -28.35
CA LEU A 280 -6.36 -4.91 -28.36
C LEU A 280 -4.92 -4.43 -28.59
N LEU A 281 -4.71 -3.51 -29.53
CA LEU A 281 -3.40 -2.91 -29.78
C LEU A 281 -2.93 -2.09 -28.57
N MET A 282 -3.82 -1.31 -27.95
CA MET A 282 -3.55 -0.62 -26.69
C MET A 282 -3.12 -1.57 -25.58
N ALA A 283 -3.83 -2.70 -25.40
CA ALA A 283 -3.49 -3.71 -24.40
C ALA A 283 -2.11 -4.33 -24.67
N LEU A 284 -1.78 -4.60 -25.94
CA LEU A 284 -0.45 -5.06 -26.34
C LEU A 284 0.63 -4.03 -25.98
N VAL A 285 0.43 -2.76 -26.34
CA VAL A 285 1.36 -1.67 -26.04
C VAL A 285 1.58 -1.53 -24.54
N VAL A 286 0.52 -1.53 -23.74
CA VAL A 286 0.60 -1.45 -22.27
C VAL A 286 1.31 -2.67 -21.68
N THR A 287 1.07 -3.86 -22.22
CA THR A 287 1.79 -5.07 -21.76
C THR A 287 3.29 -4.97 -22.01
N LEU A 288 3.69 -4.51 -23.19
CA LEU A 288 5.11 -4.31 -23.52
C LEU A 288 5.74 -3.17 -22.71
N HIS A 289 5.00 -2.11 -22.44
CA HIS A 289 5.39 -1.02 -21.56
C HIS A 289 5.72 -1.52 -20.14
N GLU A 290 4.81 -2.29 -19.55
CA GLU A 290 4.99 -2.90 -18.23
C GLU A 290 6.20 -3.85 -18.19
N LEU A 291 6.38 -4.62 -19.26
CA LEU A 291 7.55 -5.50 -19.44
C LEU A 291 8.86 -4.69 -19.54
N GLY A 292 8.83 -3.50 -20.13
CA GLY A 292 9.95 -2.56 -20.18
C GLY A 292 10.42 -2.14 -18.79
N HIS A 293 9.50 -1.80 -17.88
CA HIS A 293 9.83 -1.53 -16.48
C HIS A 293 10.42 -2.76 -15.80
N ALA A 294 9.78 -3.92 -15.97
CA ALA A 294 10.18 -5.17 -15.32
C ALA A 294 11.62 -5.57 -15.69
N PHE A 295 11.94 -5.60 -16.98
CA PHE A 295 13.27 -5.95 -17.45
C PHE A 295 14.32 -4.90 -17.09
N THR A 296 13.99 -3.62 -17.12
CA THR A 296 14.94 -2.57 -16.71
C THR A 296 15.23 -2.63 -15.21
N LEU A 297 14.23 -2.94 -14.38
CA LEU A 297 14.45 -3.18 -12.95
C LEU A 297 15.33 -4.41 -12.73
N LYS A 298 15.07 -5.51 -13.48
CA LYS A 298 15.87 -6.73 -13.40
C LYS A 298 17.31 -6.53 -13.88
N HIS A 299 17.53 -5.68 -14.88
CA HIS A 299 18.87 -5.31 -15.36
C HIS A 299 19.74 -4.69 -14.25
N PHE A 300 19.12 -3.96 -13.31
CA PHE A 300 19.78 -3.38 -12.15
C PHE A 300 19.68 -4.24 -10.88
N ASP A 301 19.48 -5.56 -11.04
CA ASP A 301 19.40 -6.55 -9.94
C ASP A 301 18.23 -6.31 -8.96
N GLY A 302 17.18 -5.64 -9.45
CA GLY A 302 15.92 -5.47 -8.74
C GLY A 302 15.05 -6.74 -8.72
N ILE A 303 14.03 -6.73 -7.87
CA ILE A 303 13.05 -7.81 -7.72
C ILE A 303 11.69 -7.32 -8.22
N VAL A 304 11.01 -8.16 -9.01
CA VAL A 304 9.66 -7.91 -9.51
C VAL A 304 8.70 -8.91 -8.87
N PRO A 305 8.07 -8.60 -7.72
CA PRO A 305 7.30 -9.59 -6.96
C PRO A 305 6.01 -10.04 -7.64
N GLU A 306 5.37 -9.16 -8.40
CA GLU A 306 4.07 -9.44 -9.00
C GLU A 306 3.84 -8.64 -10.28
N VAL A 307 3.15 -9.29 -11.21
CA VAL A 307 2.45 -8.67 -12.34
C VAL A 307 0.97 -9.03 -12.23
N GLY A 308 0.11 -8.10 -12.62
CA GLY A 308 -1.33 -8.28 -12.48
C GLY A 308 -2.16 -7.38 -13.38
N LEU A 309 -3.46 -7.38 -13.11
CA LEU A 309 -4.43 -6.47 -13.72
C LEU A 309 -4.87 -5.43 -12.69
N LEU A 310 -4.78 -4.17 -13.07
CA LEU A 310 -5.33 -3.03 -12.37
C LEU A 310 -6.58 -2.59 -13.13
N PHE A 311 -7.72 -2.59 -12.46
CA PHE A 311 -8.93 -1.97 -12.98
C PHE A 311 -8.93 -0.53 -12.50
N MET A 312 -9.05 0.43 -13.41
CA MET A 312 -9.16 1.84 -13.10
C MET A 312 -10.37 2.40 -13.84
N PHE A 313 -11.40 2.80 -13.09
CA PHE A 313 -12.74 3.08 -13.61
C PHE A 313 -13.30 1.93 -14.45
N LEU A 314 -13.12 0.69 -13.98
CA LEU A 314 -13.50 -0.56 -14.66
C LEU A 314 -12.77 -0.84 -15.98
N ILE A 315 -11.84 0.01 -16.41
CA ILE A 315 -10.98 -0.24 -17.56
C ILE A 315 -9.81 -1.12 -17.10
N PRO A 316 -9.62 -2.33 -17.67
CA PRO A 316 -8.48 -3.18 -17.32
C PRO A 316 -7.18 -2.59 -17.88
N ALA A 317 -6.16 -2.56 -17.04
CA ALA A 317 -4.78 -2.23 -17.40
C ALA A 317 -3.84 -3.28 -16.80
N VAL A 318 -2.76 -3.61 -17.48
CA VAL A 318 -1.70 -4.44 -16.89
C VAL A 318 -0.90 -3.57 -15.93
N TYR A 319 -0.42 -4.14 -14.82
CA TYR A 319 0.53 -3.47 -13.94
C TYR A 319 1.67 -4.40 -13.53
N THR A 320 2.84 -3.82 -13.35
CA THR A 320 4.03 -4.47 -12.77
C THR A 320 4.38 -3.79 -11.46
N ASN A 321 4.66 -4.58 -10.42
CA ASN A 321 5.17 -4.01 -9.19
C ASN A 321 6.68 -3.73 -9.31
N THR A 322 7.03 -2.45 -9.45
CA THR A 322 8.42 -1.96 -9.50
C THR A 322 8.82 -1.19 -8.26
N SER A 323 8.18 -1.47 -7.12
CA SER A 323 8.45 -0.78 -5.84
C SER A 323 9.89 -0.94 -5.35
N ASP A 324 10.56 -2.01 -5.78
CA ASP A 324 11.96 -2.25 -5.45
C ASP A 324 12.93 -1.28 -6.16
N SER A 325 12.47 -0.55 -7.18
CA SER A 325 13.24 0.52 -7.84
C SER A 325 13.63 1.67 -6.90
N TYR A 326 12.98 1.80 -5.74
CA TYR A 326 13.32 2.77 -4.70
C TYR A 326 14.64 2.42 -3.98
N CYS A 327 15.10 1.17 -4.06
CA CYS A 327 16.39 0.74 -3.54
C CYS A 327 17.55 1.14 -4.47
N LEU A 328 17.26 1.54 -5.71
CA LEU A 328 18.27 1.91 -6.71
C LEU A 328 18.69 3.37 -6.57
N SER A 329 19.89 3.68 -7.08
CA SER A 329 20.34 5.07 -7.19
C SER A 329 19.41 5.90 -8.07
N LYS A 330 19.36 7.21 -7.83
CA LYS A 330 18.48 8.15 -8.52
C LYS A 330 18.43 7.96 -10.05
N PHE A 331 19.58 7.88 -10.71
CA PHE A 331 19.65 7.70 -12.16
C PHE A 331 19.10 6.36 -12.63
N LYS A 332 19.42 5.26 -11.93
CA LYS A 332 18.90 3.94 -12.26
C LYS A 332 17.38 3.89 -12.08
N ARG A 333 16.87 4.51 -11.01
CA ARG A 333 15.42 4.65 -10.77
C ARG A 333 14.73 5.44 -11.89
N ILE A 334 15.32 6.54 -12.35
CA ILE A 334 14.80 7.32 -13.50
C ILE A 334 14.73 6.43 -14.75
N LEU A 335 15.75 5.62 -15.02
CA LEU A 335 15.75 4.71 -16.16
C LEU A 335 14.66 3.63 -16.05
N VAL A 336 14.47 3.04 -14.86
CA VAL A 336 13.39 2.05 -14.63
C VAL A 336 12.02 2.67 -14.88
N VAL A 337 11.75 3.85 -14.31
CA VAL A 337 10.45 4.54 -14.46
C VAL A 337 10.27 5.08 -15.88
N GLY A 338 11.34 5.45 -16.59
CA GLY A 338 11.26 5.92 -17.98
C GLY A 338 11.16 4.78 -19.01
N ALA A 339 11.51 3.55 -18.64
CA ALA A 339 11.63 2.43 -19.57
C ALA A 339 10.32 2.10 -20.29
N GLY A 340 9.19 2.09 -19.58
CA GLY A 340 7.89 1.80 -20.17
C GLY A 340 7.52 2.80 -21.26
N VAL A 341 7.71 4.10 -21.01
CA VAL A 341 7.45 5.16 -22.00
C VAL A 341 8.40 5.05 -23.19
N LEU A 342 9.67 4.71 -22.96
CA LEU A 342 10.64 4.47 -24.04
C LEU A 342 10.22 3.29 -24.93
N VAL A 343 9.70 2.20 -24.36
CA VAL A 343 9.14 1.09 -25.13
C VAL A 343 7.96 1.54 -26.00
N GLN A 344 7.07 2.39 -25.48
CA GLN A 344 5.96 2.93 -26.27
C GLN A 344 6.45 3.77 -27.45
N PHE A 345 7.48 4.60 -27.27
CA PHE A 345 8.10 5.35 -28.37
C PHE A 345 8.73 4.43 -29.42
N ILE A 346 9.40 3.36 -28.99
CA ILE A 346 9.95 2.37 -29.93
C ILE A 346 8.83 1.69 -30.72
N ILE A 347 7.73 1.31 -30.07
CA ILE A 347 6.57 0.71 -30.76
C ILE A 347 5.95 1.71 -31.75
N ALA A 348 5.80 2.98 -31.37
CA ALA A 348 5.33 4.03 -32.27
C ALA A 348 6.25 4.19 -33.49
N ALA A 349 7.56 4.21 -33.28
CA ALA A 349 8.54 4.26 -34.37
C ALA A 349 8.44 3.04 -35.29
N ILE A 350 8.36 1.82 -34.74
CA ILE A 350 8.18 0.60 -35.52
C ILE A 350 6.88 0.66 -36.35
N ALA A 351 5.77 1.11 -35.74
CA ALA A 351 4.50 1.27 -36.42
C ALA A 351 4.57 2.26 -37.58
N LEU A 352 5.28 3.38 -37.41
CA LEU A 352 5.52 4.34 -38.50
C LEU A 352 6.29 3.71 -39.67
N TRP A 353 7.34 2.95 -39.38
CA TRP A 353 8.10 2.27 -40.44
C TRP A 353 7.30 1.15 -41.12
N MET A 354 6.50 0.39 -40.37
CA MET A 354 5.57 -0.59 -40.92
C MET A 354 4.54 0.05 -41.85
N TYR A 355 4.05 1.24 -41.49
CA TYR A 355 3.18 2.04 -42.35
C TYR A 355 3.91 2.45 -43.65
N ASN A 356 5.14 2.97 -43.55
CA ASN A 356 5.92 3.41 -44.72
C ASN A 356 6.23 2.30 -45.73
N ILE A 357 6.41 1.05 -45.27
CA ILE A 357 6.66 -0.10 -46.16
C ILE A 357 5.37 -0.78 -46.64
N SER A 358 4.22 -0.41 -46.06
CA SER A 358 2.93 -1.02 -46.41
C SER A 358 2.37 -0.44 -47.70
N THR A 359 1.56 -1.24 -48.40
CA THR A 359 0.77 -0.74 -49.53
C THR A 359 -0.46 0.01 -49.02
N SER A 360 -0.74 1.18 -49.60
CA SER A 360 -1.88 2.01 -49.22
C SER A 360 -3.20 1.21 -49.29
N GLY A 361 -4.01 1.31 -48.24
CA GLY A 361 -5.29 0.59 -48.13
C GLY A 361 -5.17 -0.89 -47.73
N SER A 362 -3.95 -1.42 -47.53
CA SER A 362 -3.77 -2.78 -47.00
C SER A 362 -4.10 -2.87 -45.51
N TRP A 363 -4.40 -4.09 -45.04
CA TRP A 363 -4.58 -4.37 -43.61
C TRP A 363 -3.37 -3.97 -42.77
N LEU A 364 -2.16 -4.08 -43.34
CA LEU A 364 -0.91 -3.71 -42.67
C LEU A 364 -0.84 -2.19 -42.50
N SER A 365 -1.21 -1.41 -43.53
CA SER A 365 -1.28 0.05 -43.45
C SER A 365 -2.26 0.51 -42.36
N THR A 366 -3.47 -0.05 -42.38
CA THR A 366 -4.49 0.24 -41.36
C THR A 366 -4.01 -0.12 -39.96
N THR A 367 -3.52 -1.34 -39.75
CA THR A 367 -3.04 -1.80 -38.44
C THR A 367 -1.86 -0.97 -37.94
N SER A 368 -0.97 -0.55 -38.83
CA SER A 368 0.18 0.29 -38.48
C SER A 368 -0.24 1.68 -38.02
N ILE A 369 -1.21 2.32 -38.70
CA ILE A 369 -1.78 3.60 -38.24
C ILE A 369 -2.48 3.43 -36.88
N LEU A 370 -3.27 2.37 -36.70
CA LEU A 370 -3.92 2.11 -35.41
C LEU A 370 -2.90 1.87 -34.28
N LEU A 371 -1.84 1.10 -34.54
CA LEU A 371 -0.78 0.82 -33.56
C LEU A 371 0.01 2.09 -33.23
N LEU A 372 0.33 2.92 -34.23
CA LEU A 372 0.95 4.23 -34.05
C LEU A 372 0.07 5.13 -33.17
N ALA A 373 -1.21 5.23 -33.48
CA ALA A 373 -2.17 6.00 -32.70
C ALA A 373 -2.31 5.47 -31.27
N ALA A 374 -2.38 4.15 -31.08
CA ALA A 374 -2.45 3.52 -29.76
C ALA A 374 -1.20 3.82 -28.94
N ALA A 375 0.00 3.62 -29.52
CA ALA A 375 1.27 3.91 -28.86
C ALA A 375 1.39 5.38 -28.46
N LEU A 376 1.14 6.32 -29.38
CA LEU A 376 1.21 7.75 -29.07
C LEU A 376 0.16 8.19 -28.05
N PHE A 377 -1.05 7.61 -28.11
CA PHE A 377 -2.10 7.87 -27.12
C PHE A 377 -1.69 7.37 -25.73
N THR A 378 -1.13 6.16 -25.61
CA THR A 378 -0.59 5.66 -24.33
C THR A 378 0.57 6.50 -23.81
N VAL A 379 1.46 6.99 -24.67
CA VAL A 379 2.54 7.91 -24.28
C VAL A 379 1.95 9.19 -23.69
N ALA A 380 0.97 9.80 -24.36
CA ALA A 380 0.34 11.04 -23.90
C ALA A 380 -0.33 10.87 -22.52
N LEU A 381 -0.96 9.71 -22.28
CA LEU A 381 -1.54 9.38 -20.97
C LEU A 381 -0.45 9.15 -19.91
N ASN A 382 0.55 8.31 -20.21
CA ASN A 382 1.55 7.89 -19.23
C ASN A 382 2.55 8.99 -18.88
N LEU A 383 2.98 9.78 -19.86
CA LEU A 383 3.98 10.84 -19.66
C LEU A 383 3.40 12.08 -18.95
N ASN A 384 2.11 12.09 -18.63
CA ASN A 384 1.46 13.18 -17.91
C ASN A 384 1.93 13.25 -16.44
N PRO A 385 2.66 14.32 -16.03
CA PRO A 385 3.17 14.45 -14.66
C PRO A 385 2.10 14.82 -13.62
N LEU A 386 0.90 15.21 -14.07
CA LEU A 386 -0.19 15.69 -13.23
C LEU A 386 -1.21 14.59 -12.92
N ALA A 387 -1.13 13.44 -13.57
CA ALA A 387 -1.84 12.20 -13.23
C ALA A 387 -0.86 11.20 -12.58
N LYS A 388 -1.33 10.27 -11.74
CA LYS A 388 -0.44 9.28 -11.07
C LYS A 388 -0.02 8.14 -12.02
N PHE A 389 0.45 8.51 -13.19
CA PHE A 389 1.07 7.62 -14.16
C PHE A 389 2.60 7.81 -14.13
N ASP A 390 3.31 7.20 -15.06
CA ASP A 390 4.77 7.22 -15.11
C ASP A 390 5.37 8.61 -15.13
N GLY A 391 4.78 9.58 -15.80
CA GLY A 391 5.24 10.96 -15.84
C GLY A 391 5.30 11.57 -14.44
N TYR A 392 4.36 11.23 -13.56
CA TYR A 392 4.39 11.64 -12.16
C TYR A 392 5.51 10.95 -11.40
N TYR A 393 5.67 9.63 -11.57
CA TYR A 393 6.75 8.89 -10.91
C TYR A 393 8.14 9.28 -11.43
N LEU A 394 8.24 9.69 -12.69
CA LEU A 394 9.43 10.22 -13.31
C LEU A 394 9.76 11.58 -12.71
N ALA A 395 8.77 12.47 -12.57
CA ALA A 395 8.93 13.73 -11.84
C ALA A 395 9.37 13.50 -10.39
N VAL A 396 8.80 12.51 -9.69
CA VAL A 396 9.23 12.10 -8.34
C VAL A 396 10.69 11.62 -8.34
N ALA A 397 11.09 10.79 -9.30
CA ALA A 397 12.46 10.27 -9.38
C ALA A 397 13.49 11.38 -9.71
N ILE A 398 13.14 12.31 -10.60
CA ILE A 398 13.99 13.45 -10.97
C ILE A 398 14.13 14.44 -9.80
N THR A 399 13.02 14.75 -9.13
CA THR A 399 13.02 15.72 -8.01
C THR A 399 13.51 15.11 -6.70
N GLY A 400 13.45 13.78 -6.54
CA GLY A 400 13.72 13.08 -5.28
C GLY A 400 12.61 13.25 -4.23
N ILE A 401 11.50 13.92 -4.56
CA ILE A 401 10.43 14.26 -3.62
C ILE A 401 9.36 13.15 -3.65
N ASN A 402 9.49 12.18 -2.75
CA ASN A 402 8.47 11.15 -2.58
C ASN A 402 7.12 11.78 -2.19
N ASN A 403 6.01 11.23 -2.72
CA ASN A 403 4.64 11.73 -2.51
C ASN A 403 4.43 13.19 -2.92
N LEU A 404 5.08 13.63 -4.01
CA LEU A 404 5.05 14.99 -4.56
C LEU A 404 3.67 15.66 -4.51
N ARG A 405 2.62 15.00 -5.02
CA ARG A 405 1.26 15.58 -5.04
C ARG A 405 0.71 15.85 -3.64
N SER A 406 0.79 14.86 -2.75
CA SER A 406 0.26 14.99 -1.39
C SER A 406 1.02 16.05 -0.60
N ARG A 407 2.35 16.12 -0.77
CA ARG A 407 3.19 17.14 -0.15
C ARG A 407 2.92 18.52 -0.71
N ALA A 408 2.67 18.64 -2.02
CA ALA A 408 2.37 19.92 -2.67
C ALA A 408 1.04 20.50 -2.16
N PHE A 409 -0.01 19.67 -2.04
CA PHE A 409 -1.27 20.12 -1.43
C PHE A 409 -1.13 20.43 0.06
N LYS A 410 -0.37 19.61 0.80
CA LYS A 410 -0.11 19.87 2.22
C LYS A 410 0.69 21.16 2.45
N PHE A 411 1.62 21.48 1.54
CA PHE A 411 2.38 22.72 1.53
C PHE A 411 1.44 23.93 1.43
N TYR A 412 0.51 23.94 0.47
CA TYR A 412 -0.49 25.00 0.37
C TYR A 412 -1.46 25.02 1.54
N ALA A 413 -1.91 23.86 2.04
CA ALA A 413 -2.77 23.79 3.22
C ALA A 413 -2.07 24.39 4.45
N ASN A 414 -0.78 24.13 4.65
CA ASN A 414 0.01 24.73 5.72
C ASN A 414 0.18 26.23 5.54
N LEU A 415 0.39 26.69 4.29
CA LEU A 415 0.47 28.12 3.96
C LEU A 415 -0.82 28.86 4.29
N PHE A 416 -1.98 28.32 3.90
CA PHE A 416 -3.29 28.91 4.21
C PHE A 416 -3.66 28.83 5.70
N THR A 417 -3.14 27.84 6.43
CA THR A 417 -3.40 27.67 7.87
C THR A 417 -2.33 28.27 8.78
N GLY A 418 -1.29 28.91 8.22
CA GLY A 418 -0.19 29.52 8.98
C GLY A 418 0.69 28.52 9.74
N LYS A 419 0.68 27.23 9.38
CA LYS A 419 1.50 26.21 10.04
C LYS A 419 2.95 26.22 9.53
N PRO A 420 3.94 25.89 10.37
CA PRO A 420 5.34 25.89 9.96
C PRO A 420 5.59 24.87 8.82
N ILE A 421 6.29 25.33 7.78
CA ILE A 421 6.68 24.51 6.63
C ILE A 421 7.96 23.76 7.01
N LYS A 422 7.86 22.43 7.15
CA LYS A 422 8.99 21.55 7.50
C LYS A 422 9.78 21.04 6.29
N GLU A 423 9.57 21.63 5.11
CA GLU A 423 10.15 21.17 3.86
C GLU A 423 11.46 21.90 3.53
N PRO A 424 12.45 21.22 2.92
CA PRO A 424 13.69 21.88 2.52
C PRO A 424 13.43 22.94 1.44
N THR A 425 14.20 24.03 1.45
CA THR A 425 14.00 25.20 0.57
C THR A 425 13.94 24.85 -0.92
N GLN A 426 14.79 23.91 -1.37
CA GLN A 426 14.79 23.42 -2.75
C GLN A 426 13.51 22.64 -3.12
N ALA A 427 12.86 21.98 -2.15
CA ALA A 427 11.59 21.30 -2.41
C ALA A 427 10.42 22.29 -2.46
N CYS A 428 10.49 23.41 -1.72
CA CYS A 428 9.40 24.38 -1.63
C CYS A 428 8.99 24.94 -3.00
N TRP A 429 9.94 25.35 -3.85
CA TRP A 429 9.59 25.93 -5.16
C TRP A 429 8.96 24.89 -6.10
N ILE A 430 9.46 23.65 -6.09
CA ILE A 430 8.90 22.54 -6.87
C ILE A 430 7.46 22.25 -6.43
N LEU A 431 7.24 22.18 -5.12
CA LEU A 431 5.91 21.94 -4.54
C LEU A 431 4.95 23.10 -4.84
N ALA A 432 5.44 24.34 -4.76
CA ALA A 432 4.68 25.55 -5.05
C ALA A 432 4.22 25.59 -6.51
N ILE A 433 5.06 25.18 -7.46
CA ILE A 433 4.67 25.12 -8.88
C ILE A 433 3.78 23.89 -9.14
N TYR A 434 4.08 22.73 -8.58
CA TYR A 434 3.37 21.49 -8.93
C TYR A 434 1.87 21.54 -8.57
N ALA A 435 1.51 22.05 -7.39
CA ALA A 435 0.12 22.08 -6.91
C ALA A 435 -0.85 22.86 -7.83
N PRO A 436 -0.61 24.13 -8.23
CA PRO A 436 -1.53 24.86 -9.10
C PRO A 436 -1.67 24.21 -10.47
N PHE A 437 -0.59 23.73 -11.08
CA PHE A 437 -0.68 22.97 -12.34
C PHE A 437 -1.52 21.70 -12.17
N SER A 438 -1.31 20.95 -11.09
CA SER A 438 -2.11 19.76 -10.79
C SER A 438 -3.59 20.09 -10.58
N LEU A 439 -3.93 21.24 -9.96
CA LEU A 439 -5.32 21.67 -9.79
C LEU A 439 -5.97 22.06 -11.11
N ILE A 440 -5.27 22.86 -11.93
CA ILE A 440 -5.74 23.25 -13.26
C ILE A 440 -6.02 21.99 -14.09
N TYR A 441 -5.09 21.03 -14.10
CA TYR A 441 -5.28 19.77 -14.82
C TYR A 441 -6.49 18.96 -14.30
N ILE A 442 -6.63 18.81 -12.98
CA ILE A 442 -7.80 18.14 -12.40
C ILE A 442 -9.08 18.86 -12.83
N TRP A 443 -9.12 20.19 -12.73
CA TRP A 443 -10.30 20.97 -13.12
C TRP A 443 -10.61 20.85 -14.61
N CYS A 444 -9.60 20.89 -15.49
CA CYS A 444 -9.79 20.67 -16.92
C CYS A 444 -10.31 19.27 -17.24
N VAL A 445 -9.72 18.22 -16.66
CA VAL A 445 -10.14 16.83 -16.94
C VAL A 445 -11.52 16.54 -16.37
N PHE A 446 -11.75 16.83 -15.09
CA PHE A 446 -13.06 16.60 -14.48
C PHE A 446 -14.12 17.53 -15.04
N GLY A 447 -13.78 18.78 -15.37
CA GLY A 447 -14.68 19.71 -16.05
C GLY A 447 -15.07 19.23 -17.43
N PHE A 448 -14.11 18.73 -18.23
CA PHE A 448 -14.38 18.12 -19.53
C PHE A 448 -15.22 16.85 -19.41
N LEU A 449 -14.88 15.94 -18.49
CA LEU A 449 -15.65 14.71 -18.26
C LEU A 449 -17.07 15.03 -17.80
N PHE A 450 -17.23 15.98 -16.88
CA PHE A 450 -18.53 16.45 -16.42
C PHE A 450 -19.33 17.00 -17.59
N TRP A 451 -18.74 17.90 -18.39
CA TRP A 451 -19.37 18.45 -19.59
C TRP A 451 -19.81 17.36 -20.58
N ARG A 452 -18.97 16.36 -20.86
CA ARG A 452 -19.29 15.23 -21.74
C ARG A 452 -20.41 14.36 -21.19
N VAL A 453 -20.41 14.09 -19.88
CA VAL A 453 -21.47 13.31 -19.23
C VAL A 453 -22.78 14.09 -19.25
N THR A 454 -22.76 15.39 -18.97
CA THR A 454 -23.98 16.21 -19.04
C THR A 454 -24.51 16.29 -20.46
N ASP A 455 -23.64 16.54 -21.45
CA ASP A 455 -24.00 16.59 -22.87
C ASP A 455 -24.62 15.27 -23.36
N TRP A 456 -23.98 14.14 -23.04
CA TRP A 456 -24.52 12.81 -23.35
C TRP A 456 -25.85 12.56 -22.63
N SER A 457 -25.98 12.97 -21.38
CA SER A 457 -27.20 12.79 -20.59
C SER A 457 -28.38 13.60 -21.14
N PHE A 458 -28.14 14.85 -21.56
CA PHE A 458 -29.14 15.69 -22.22
C PHE A 458 -29.51 15.18 -23.62
N THR A 459 -28.56 14.61 -24.35
CA THR A 459 -28.83 14.00 -25.65
C THR A 459 -29.60 12.67 -25.52
N ASN A 460 -29.43 11.94 -24.42
CA ASN A 460 -29.98 10.61 -24.18
C ASN A 460 -30.91 10.57 -22.94
N ILE A 461 -31.74 11.60 -22.75
CA ILE A 461 -32.65 11.73 -21.59
C ILE A 461 -33.48 10.46 -21.31
N PRO A 462 -34.08 9.78 -22.31
CA PRO A 462 -34.88 8.59 -22.03
C PRO A 462 -34.05 7.44 -21.44
N ILE A 463 -32.83 7.24 -21.95
CA ILE A 463 -31.92 6.18 -21.51
C ILE A 463 -31.41 6.48 -20.10
N THR A 464 -31.05 7.73 -19.82
CA THR A 464 -30.60 8.13 -18.49
C THR A 464 -31.70 8.01 -17.45
N ALA A 465 -32.93 8.42 -17.79
CA ALA A 465 -34.10 8.25 -16.92
C ALA A 465 -34.36 6.76 -16.62
N LEU A 466 -34.27 5.88 -17.62
CA LEU A 466 -34.45 4.44 -17.45
C LEU A 466 -33.34 3.81 -16.61
N MET A 467 -32.08 4.23 -16.79
CA MET A 467 -30.96 3.78 -15.96
C MET A 467 -31.12 4.21 -14.50
N LEU A 468 -31.52 5.46 -14.25
CA LEU A 468 -31.77 5.98 -12.90
C LEU A 468 -32.93 5.24 -12.23
N LEU A 469 -34.02 4.98 -12.97
CA LEU A 469 -35.14 4.16 -12.49
C LEU A 469 -34.71 2.73 -12.16
N PHE A 470 -33.83 2.14 -12.97
CA PHE A 470 -33.28 0.81 -12.71
C PHE A 470 -32.41 0.78 -11.44
N ILE A 471 -31.51 1.75 -11.27
CA ILE A 471 -30.69 1.90 -10.06
C ILE A 471 -31.57 2.13 -8.83
N TRP A 472 -32.60 2.97 -8.94
CA TRP A 472 -33.57 3.22 -7.89
C TRP A 472 -34.36 1.96 -7.53
N GLY A 473 -34.77 1.18 -8.54
CA GLY A 473 -35.42 -0.11 -8.36
C GLY A 473 -34.53 -1.12 -7.63
N ILE A 474 -33.25 -1.22 -8.00
CA ILE A 474 -32.28 -2.06 -7.29
C ILE A 474 -32.14 -1.61 -5.83
N TYR A 475 -32.00 -0.31 -5.58
CA TYR A 475 -31.87 0.23 -4.23
C TYR A 475 -33.11 -0.06 -3.35
N PHE A 476 -34.31 0.04 -3.92
CA PHE A 476 -35.56 -0.22 -3.19
C PHE A 476 -35.82 -1.72 -2.98
N LEU A 477 -35.45 -2.56 -3.95
CA LEU A 477 -35.67 -4.01 -3.90
C LEU A 477 -34.58 -4.77 -3.11
N PHE A 478 -33.39 -4.19 -2.91
CA PHE A 478 -32.34 -4.73 -2.05
C PHE A 478 -32.21 -3.89 -0.76
N PRO A 479 -33.15 -4.01 0.19
CA PRO A 479 -32.99 -3.38 1.49
C PRO A 479 -31.76 -4.00 2.16
N SER A 480 -30.74 -3.18 2.41
CA SER A 480 -29.59 -3.58 3.20
C SER A 480 -30.08 -4.19 4.51
N HIS A 481 -29.82 -5.48 4.72
CA HIS A 481 -30.06 -6.15 5.99
C HIS A 481 -29.20 -5.46 7.07
N GLN A 482 -29.76 -4.44 7.71
CA GLN A 482 -29.29 -3.99 9.02
C GLN A 482 -29.87 -4.97 10.05
N LYS A 483 -29.04 -5.90 10.50
CA LYS A 483 -29.16 -6.57 11.80
C LYS A 483 -27.80 -6.63 12.46
#